data_AF-A0A418ASG5-F1
#
_entry.id   AF-A0A418ASG5-F1
#
_cell.length_a   1.000
_cell.length_b   1.000
_cell.length_c   1.000
_cell.angle_alpha   90.00
_cell.angle_beta   90.00
_cell.angle_gamma   90.00
#
_symmetry.space_group_name_H-M   'P 1'
#
loop_
_entity.id
_entity.type
_entity.pdbx_description
1 polymer ?
#
loop_
_entity_poly.entity_id
_entity_poly.type
_entity_poly.pdbx_seq_one_letter_code
_entity_poly.pdbx_strand_id
1 'polypeptide(L)'
;MDRFCEHCRHLALFSDLTNNVDLDVRTAAGENLALLFEAMHQNHIDNYEGAGDIASKMLELSKESSKKFSKKDRKEQHSVFRDVYKTVADQEPPNVSFSLENETLRFHDWGSIMQYNAIKECLQSGMLEHLKFNNHVRQLFDLPHTAEVFSRVEKLNRSYSPRKHDSGKQEENCQGAIM
;
A
#
# COMPACT_ATOMS: atom_id res chain seq x y z
N MET A 1 6.02 -34.71 -11.17
CA MET A 1 6.18 -34.55 -9.71
C MET A 1 7.07 -33.36 -9.34
N ASP A 2 7.83 -32.79 -10.28
CA ASP A 2 8.85 -31.76 -9.97
C ASP A 2 8.30 -30.36 -9.64
N ARG A 3 7.17 -29.94 -10.23
CA ARG A 3 6.59 -28.62 -9.95
C ARG A 3 6.10 -28.44 -8.51
N PHE A 4 5.68 -29.51 -7.84
CA PHE A 4 5.28 -29.44 -6.43
C PHE A 4 6.47 -29.18 -5.49
N CYS A 5 7.66 -29.68 -5.81
CA CYS A 5 8.85 -29.56 -4.95
C CYS A 5 9.40 -28.13 -4.89
N GLU A 6 9.30 -27.37 -5.99
CA GLU A 6 9.78 -25.98 -6.03
C GLU A 6 8.89 -25.02 -5.23
N HIS A 7 7.57 -25.17 -5.31
CA HIS A 7 6.62 -24.37 -4.51
C HIS A 7 6.81 -24.59 -3.01
N CYS A 8 7.03 -25.84 -2.58
CA CYS A 8 7.31 -26.16 -1.17
C CYS A 8 8.57 -25.46 -0.64
N ARG A 9 9.61 -25.28 -1.48
CA ARG A 9 10.86 -24.62 -1.06
C ARG A 9 10.64 -23.13 -0.75
N HIS A 10 9.90 -22.43 -1.60
CA HIS A 10 9.62 -21.00 -1.39
C HIS A 10 8.66 -20.78 -0.22
N LEU A 11 7.66 -21.64 -0.04
CA LEU A 11 6.77 -21.59 1.12
C LEU A 11 7.53 -21.75 2.44
N ALA A 12 8.46 -22.72 2.53
CA ALA A 12 9.29 -22.90 3.71
C ALA A 12 10.18 -21.68 3.98
N LEU A 13 10.86 -21.17 2.95
CA LEU A 13 11.72 -19.99 3.06
C LEU A 13 10.96 -18.76 3.56
N PHE A 14 9.82 -18.43 2.95
CA PHE A 14 9.03 -17.27 3.37
C PHE A 14 8.40 -17.48 4.75
N SER A 15 7.97 -18.70 5.08
CA SER A 15 7.56 -19.02 6.45
C SER A 15 8.67 -18.70 7.43
N ASP A 16 9.92 -19.09 7.19
CA ASP A 16 11.03 -18.76 8.09
C ASP A 16 11.30 -17.25 8.17
N LEU A 17 11.24 -16.54 7.05
CA LEU A 17 11.46 -15.09 6.99
C LEU A 17 10.40 -14.28 7.74
N THR A 18 9.20 -14.83 8.00
CA THR A 18 8.20 -14.15 8.86
C THR A 18 8.65 -14.02 10.32
N ASN A 19 9.70 -14.74 10.74
CA ASN A 19 10.31 -14.56 12.06
C ASN A 19 11.36 -13.43 12.11
N ASN A 20 11.62 -12.74 10.98
CA ASN A 20 12.65 -11.70 10.94
C ASN A 20 12.38 -10.57 11.95
N VAL A 21 13.44 -9.95 12.46
CA VAL A 21 13.37 -8.82 13.39
C VAL A 21 12.95 -7.54 12.69
N ASP A 22 13.27 -7.43 11.40
CA ASP A 22 12.86 -6.35 10.52
C ASP A 22 11.42 -6.56 10.08
N LEU A 23 10.56 -5.57 10.36
CA LEU A 23 9.15 -5.65 10.04
C LEU A 23 8.91 -5.68 8.52
N ASP A 24 9.73 -4.99 7.72
CA ASP A 24 9.53 -4.91 6.28
C ASP A 24 9.82 -6.26 5.64
N VAL A 25 10.92 -6.91 6.06
CA VAL A 25 11.25 -8.28 5.61
C VAL A 25 10.17 -9.27 6.02
N ARG A 26 9.71 -9.18 7.26
CA ARG A 26 8.64 -10.02 7.80
C ARG A 26 7.34 -9.85 7.01
N THR A 27 6.94 -8.61 6.75
CA THR A 27 5.71 -8.25 6.05
C THR A 27 5.77 -8.73 4.60
N ALA A 28 6.87 -8.44 3.90
CA ALA A 28 7.09 -8.91 2.53
C ALA A 28 7.08 -10.44 2.43
N ALA A 29 7.60 -11.16 3.42
CA ALA A 29 7.51 -12.62 3.45
C ALA A 29 6.08 -13.12 3.62
N GLY A 30 5.27 -12.46 4.47
CA GLY A 30 3.85 -12.74 4.62
C GLY A 30 3.04 -12.50 3.35
N GLU A 31 3.25 -11.37 2.67
CA GLU A 31 2.60 -11.06 1.39
C GLU A 31 2.96 -12.06 0.29
N ASN A 32 4.23 -12.47 0.21
CA ASN A 32 4.66 -13.50 -0.74
C ASN A 32 4.05 -14.88 -0.42
N LEU A 33 3.86 -15.23 0.86
CA LEU A 33 3.11 -16.44 1.21
C LEU A 33 1.68 -16.34 0.69
N ALA A 34 0.99 -15.24 0.96
CA ALA A 34 -0.39 -15.06 0.53
C ALA A 34 -0.52 -15.12 -1.01
N LEU A 35 0.39 -14.47 -1.74
CA LEU A 35 0.46 -14.54 -3.21
C LEU A 35 0.65 -15.98 -3.72
N LEU A 36 1.54 -16.75 -3.09
CA LEU A 36 1.77 -18.15 -3.47
C LEU A 36 0.54 -19.03 -3.17
N PHE A 37 -0.10 -18.86 -2.01
CA PHE A 37 -1.32 -19.59 -1.67
C PHE A 37 -2.49 -19.22 -2.61
N GLU A 38 -2.64 -17.94 -2.94
CA GLU A 38 -3.61 -17.47 -3.94
C GLU A 38 -3.36 -18.12 -5.31
N ALA A 39 -2.11 -18.11 -5.79
CA ALA A 39 -1.74 -18.72 -7.06
C ALA A 39 -1.93 -20.24 -7.06
N MET A 40 -1.60 -20.92 -5.96
CA MET A 40 -1.82 -22.35 -5.80
C MET A 40 -3.31 -22.68 -5.86
N HIS A 41 -4.14 -21.93 -5.16
CA HIS A 41 -5.60 -22.10 -5.19
C HIS A 41 -6.18 -21.89 -6.60
N GLN A 42 -5.77 -20.82 -7.29
CA GLN A 42 -6.16 -20.57 -8.69
C GLN A 42 -5.75 -21.69 -9.66
N ASN A 43 -4.72 -22.46 -9.32
CA ASN A 43 -4.25 -23.62 -10.09
C ASN A 43 -4.73 -24.97 -9.52
N HIS A 44 -5.70 -24.96 -8.59
CA HIS A 44 -6.28 -26.14 -7.95
C HIS A 44 -5.27 -27.00 -7.17
N ILE A 45 -4.32 -26.34 -6.49
CA ILE A 45 -3.31 -26.95 -5.64
C ILE A 45 -3.63 -26.64 -4.17
N ASP A 46 -4.60 -27.35 -3.60
CA ASP A 46 -5.12 -27.06 -2.25
C ASP A 46 -4.57 -28.00 -1.16
N ASN A 47 -3.79 -29.02 -1.52
CA ASN A 47 -3.37 -30.11 -0.62
C ASN A 47 -1.96 -29.95 -0.03
N TYR A 48 -1.51 -28.71 0.20
CA TYR A 48 -0.21 -28.48 0.83
C TYR A 48 -0.28 -28.83 2.32
N GLU A 49 0.45 -29.88 2.72
CA GLU A 49 0.45 -30.43 4.08
C GLU A 49 0.79 -29.39 5.16
N GLY A 50 1.70 -28.45 4.86
CA GLY A 50 2.11 -27.40 5.80
C GLY A 50 1.19 -26.18 5.87
N ALA A 51 0.02 -26.19 5.20
CA ALA A 51 -0.87 -25.02 5.15
C ALA A 51 -1.39 -24.63 6.53
N GLY A 52 -1.76 -25.61 7.36
CA GLY A 52 -2.29 -25.37 8.71
C GLY A 52 -1.26 -24.75 9.66
N ASP A 53 0.00 -25.16 9.56
CA ASP A 53 1.08 -24.60 10.38
C ASP A 53 1.38 -23.15 9.97
N ILE A 54 1.43 -22.88 8.66
CA ILE A 54 1.62 -21.52 8.14
C ILE A 54 0.44 -20.64 8.55
N ALA A 55 -0.80 -21.08 8.36
CA ALA A 55 -2.00 -20.32 8.77
C ALA A 55 -1.95 -19.97 10.27
N SER A 56 -1.65 -20.95 11.12
CA SER A 56 -1.55 -20.75 12.56
C SER A 56 -0.51 -19.69 12.92
N LYS A 57 0.66 -19.73 12.26
CA LYS A 57 1.71 -18.71 12.42
C LYS A 57 1.27 -17.32 11.97
N MET A 58 0.58 -17.20 10.84
CA MET A 58 0.06 -15.91 10.36
C MET A 58 -0.97 -15.34 11.34
N LEU A 59 -1.81 -16.20 11.93
CA LEU A 59 -2.77 -15.82 12.95
C LEU A 59 -2.07 -15.27 14.22
N GLU A 60 -0.99 -15.89 14.66
CA GLU A 60 -0.19 -15.40 15.79
C GLU A 60 0.40 -14.01 15.49
N LEU A 61 1.02 -13.82 14.33
CA LEU A 61 1.59 -12.55 13.89
C LEU A 61 0.54 -11.43 13.75
N SER A 62 -0.69 -11.79 13.37
CA SER A 62 -1.83 -10.86 13.27
C SER A 62 -2.27 -10.28 14.63
N LYS A 63 -1.87 -10.94 15.74
CA LYS A 63 -2.20 -10.59 17.13
C LYS A 63 -0.98 -10.16 17.95
N GLU A 64 0.23 -10.42 17.45
CA GLU A 64 1.48 -10.20 18.19
C GLU A 64 1.66 -8.72 18.54
N SER A 65 1.80 -8.42 19.83
CA SER A 65 2.01 -7.04 20.30
C SER A 65 3.32 -6.93 21.07
N SER A 66 4.38 -6.50 20.38
CA SER A 66 5.67 -6.22 20.99
C SER A 66 5.85 -4.74 21.30
N LYS A 67 6.40 -4.43 22.47
CA LYS A 67 6.82 -3.06 22.85
C LYS A 67 8.02 -2.56 22.03
N LYS A 68 8.70 -3.45 21.30
CA LYS A 68 9.85 -3.12 20.43
C LYS A 68 9.42 -2.37 19.17
N PHE A 69 8.21 -2.59 18.69
CA PHE A 69 7.68 -1.94 17.48
C PHE A 69 7.01 -0.60 17.79
N SER A 70 6.98 0.31 16.82
CA SER A 70 6.20 1.54 16.97
C SER A 70 4.69 1.23 16.97
N LYS A 71 3.86 2.21 17.34
CA LYS A 71 2.39 2.03 17.25
C LYS A 71 1.92 1.91 15.80
N LYS A 72 2.61 2.59 14.87
CA LYS A 72 2.33 2.52 13.43
C LYS A 72 2.65 1.13 12.91
N ASP A 73 3.86 0.66 13.19
CA ASP A 73 4.41 -0.64 12.80
C ASP A 73 3.53 -1.79 13.26
N ARG A 74 3.08 -1.77 14.53
CA ARG A 74 2.13 -2.78 15.04
C ARG A 74 0.82 -2.78 14.28
N LYS A 75 0.27 -1.60 13.98
CA LYS A 75 -1.00 -1.49 13.25
C LYS A 75 -0.86 -2.06 11.83
N GLU A 76 0.26 -1.76 11.19
CA GLU A 76 0.62 -2.26 9.85
C GLU A 76 0.79 -3.77 9.85
N GLN A 77 1.62 -4.32 10.75
CA GLN A 77 1.78 -5.77 10.94
C GLN A 77 0.42 -6.46 11.14
N HIS A 78 -0.37 -5.99 12.10
CA HIS A 78 -1.68 -6.58 12.37
C HIS A 78 -2.61 -6.52 11.17
N SER A 79 -2.55 -5.44 10.37
CA SER A 79 -3.34 -5.34 9.16
C SER A 79 -2.92 -6.37 8.12
N VAL A 80 -1.64 -6.38 7.76
CA VAL A 80 -1.14 -7.29 6.72
C VAL A 80 -1.33 -8.74 7.13
N PHE A 81 -0.95 -9.13 8.35
CA PHE A 81 -1.06 -10.52 8.76
C PHE A 81 -2.50 -11.01 8.99
N ARG A 82 -3.48 -10.12 9.20
CA ARG A 82 -4.89 -10.51 9.16
C ARG A 82 -5.32 -10.89 7.74
N ASP A 83 -4.92 -10.09 6.76
CA ASP A 83 -5.27 -10.34 5.35
C ASP A 83 -4.53 -11.58 4.83
N VAL A 84 -3.23 -11.72 5.16
CA VAL A 84 -2.43 -12.92 4.84
C VAL A 84 -3.05 -14.17 5.47
N TYR A 85 -3.45 -14.11 6.75
CA TYR A 85 -4.12 -15.24 7.41
C TYR A 85 -5.40 -15.65 6.67
N LYS A 86 -6.27 -14.70 6.33
CA LYS A 86 -7.52 -14.96 5.58
C LYS A 86 -7.24 -15.63 4.23
N THR A 87 -6.22 -15.18 3.51
CA THR A 87 -5.87 -15.81 2.23
C THR A 87 -5.37 -17.24 2.41
N VAL A 88 -4.49 -17.48 3.39
CA VAL A 88 -3.92 -18.81 3.62
C VAL A 88 -4.95 -19.80 4.20
N ALA A 89 -5.78 -19.35 5.14
CA ALA A 89 -6.72 -20.20 5.87
C ALA A 89 -8.07 -20.34 5.16
N ASP A 90 -8.60 -19.23 4.64
CA ASP A 90 -9.98 -19.12 4.16
C ASP A 90 -10.06 -18.93 2.64
N GLN A 91 -8.93 -18.89 1.93
CA GLN A 91 -8.85 -18.62 0.50
C GLN A 91 -9.48 -17.28 0.11
N GLU A 92 -9.48 -16.32 1.05
CA GLU A 92 -10.05 -14.98 0.87
C GLU A 92 -8.91 -13.97 0.67
N PRO A 93 -8.62 -13.53 -0.56
CA PRO A 93 -7.69 -12.43 -0.79
C PRO A 93 -8.28 -11.10 -0.32
N PRO A 94 -7.42 -10.11 -0.02
CA PRO A 94 -7.87 -8.80 0.42
C PRO A 94 -8.69 -8.08 -0.66
N ASN A 95 -9.74 -7.39 -0.22
CA ASN A 95 -10.55 -6.52 -1.07
C ASN A 95 -10.28 -5.07 -0.69
N VAL A 96 -9.41 -4.41 -1.45
CA VAL A 96 -8.96 -3.05 -1.17
C VAL A 96 -9.56 -2.10 -2.19
N SER A 97 -10.13 -0.99 -1.73
CA SER A 97 -10.58 0.07 -2.63
C SER A 97 -10.19 1.44 -2.11
N PHE A 98 -9.83 2.34 -3.01
CA PHE A 98 -9.61 3.74 -2.68
C PHE A 98 -10.31 4.66 -3.68
N SER A 99 -10.91 5.72 -3.14
CA SER A 99 -11.59 6.72 -3.93
C SER A 99 -10.58 7.68 -4.56
N LEU A 100 -10.72 7.85 -5.87
CA LEU A 100 -10.24 9.00 -6.61
C LEU A 100 -11.38 10.03 -6.66
N GLU A 101 -11.12 11.21 -7.25
CA GLU A 101 -12.09 12.32 -7.27
C GLU A 101 -13.45 11.92 -7.84
N ASN A 102 -13.46 11.24 -9.00
CA ASN A 102 -14.68 10.79 -9.68
C ASN A 102 -14.71 9.28 -9.94
N GLU A 103 -13.73 8.54 -9.40
CA GLU A 103 -13.46 7.14 -9.74
C GLU A 103 -13.11 6.35 -8.49
N THR A 104 -13.10 5.02 -8.56
CA THR A 104 -12.67 4.17 -7.46
C THR A 104 -11.76 3.10 -8.01
N LEU A 105 -10.54 3.02 -7.48
CA LEU A 105 -9.66 1.91 -7.77
C LEU A 105 -9.96 0.76 -6.81
N ARG A 106 -10.01 -0.46 -7.34
CA ARG A 106 -10.34 -1.68 -6.59
C ARG A 106 -9.33 -2.76 -6.93
N PHE A 107 -8.91 -3.48 -5.90
CA PHE A 107 -8.07 -4.66 -6.01
C PHE A 107 -8.73 -5.82 -5.29
N HIS A 108 -8.66 -6.99 -5.90
CA HIS A 108 -9.30 -8.21 -5.42
C HIS A 108 -8.31 -9.38 -5.28
N ASP A 109 -7.03 -9.11 -5.48
CA ASP A 109 -5.96 -10.11 -5.51
C ASP A 109 -4.63 -9.48 -5.02
N TRP A 110 -3.73 -10.33 -4.54
CA TRP A 110 -2.43 -9.88 -4.02
C TRP A 110 -1.52 -9.32 -5.11
N GLY A 111 -1.54 -9.90 -6.31
CA GLY A 111 -0.70 -9.48 -7.43
C GLY A 111 -0.91 -8.01 -7.79
N SER A 112 -2.16 -7.59 -7.95
CA SER A 112 -2.56 -6.22 -8.25
C SER A 112 -2.20 -5.25 -7.13
N ILE A 113 -2.38 -5.66 -5.86
CA ILE A 113 -2.01 -4.84 -4.69
C ILE A 113 -0.50 -4.61 -4.64
N MET A 114 0.29 -5.68 -4.80
CA MET A 114 1.75 -5.60 -4.79
C MET A 114 2.27 -4.78 -5.97
N GLN A 115 1.68 -4.94 -7.17
CA GLN A 115 2.01 -4.12 -8.33
C GLN A 115 1.73 -2.63 -8.07
N TYR A 116 0.56 -2.32 -7.49
CA TYR A 116 0.22 -0.96 -7.10
C TYR A 116 1.22 -0.38 -6.11
N ASN A 117 1.56 -1.12 -5.05
CA ASN A 117 2.52 -0.67 -4.05
C ASN A 117 3.91 -0.42 -4.67
N ALA A 118 4.40 -1.32 -5.55
CA ALA A 118 5.68 -1.14 -6.24
C ALA A 118 5.71 0.12 -7.12
N ILE A 119 4.64 0.37 -7.88
CA ILE A 119 4.51 1.58 -8.71
C ILE A 119 4.40 2.82 -7.83
N LYS A 120 3.63 2.75 -6.74
CA LYS A 120 3.46 3.84 -5.78
C LYS A 120 4.77 4.22 -5.09
N GLU A 121 5.61 3.26 -4.73
CA GLU A 121 6.94 3.53 -4.16
C GLU A 121 7.87 4.22 -5.17
N CYS A 122 7.76 3.89 -6.46
CA CYS A 122 8.50 4.58 -7.52
C CYS A 122 8.00 6.02 -7.76
N LEU A 123 6.68 6.21 -7.80
CA LEU A 123 6.05 7.48 -8.17
C LEU A 123 5.84 8.43 -6.98
N GLN A 124 5.80 7.90 -5.76
CA GLN A 124 5.63 8.60 -4.49
C GLN A 124 4.46 9.61 -4.55
N SER A 125 4.72 10.89 -4.22
CA SER A 125 3.73 11.97 -4.27
C SER A 125 3.13 12.21 -5.65
N GLY A 126 3.79 11.75 -6.72
CA GLY A 126 3.30 11.82 -8.09
C GLY A 126 2.25 10.77 -8.45
N MET A 127 2.00 9.78 -7.59
CA MET A 127 1.08 8.68 -7.90
C MET A 127 -0.33 9.17 -8.26
N LEU A 128 -0.87 10.13 -7.51
CA LEU A 128 -2.20 10.69 -7.79
C LEU A 128 -2.25 11.45 -9.13
N GLU A 129 -1.17 12.15 -9.49
CA GLU A 129 -1.08 12.85 -10.79
C GLU A 129 -1.02 11.84 -11.94
N HIS A 130 -0.25 10.76 -11.78
CA HIS A 130 -0.20 9.71 -12.79
C HIS A 130 -1.53 8.98 -12.94
N LEU A 131 -2.23 8.68 -11.84
CA LEU A 131 -3.58 8.15 -11.90
C LEU A 131 -4.56 9.13 -12.57
N LYS A 132 -4.36 10.44 -12.45
CA LYS A 132 -5.25 11.45 -13.06
C LYS A 132 -4.99 11.71 -14.54
N PHE A 133 -3.73 11.68 -14.98
CA PHE A 133 -3.35 12.17 -16.32
C PHE A 133 -2.59 11.17 -17.20
N ASN A 134 -2.07 10.07 -16.65
CA ASN A 134 -1.27 9.11 -17.41
C ASN A 134 -2.10 7.87 -17.79
N ASN A 135 -2.58 7.82 -19.03
CA ASN A 135 -3.37 6.70 -19.53
C ASN A 135 -2.65 5.34 -19.47
N HIS A 136 -1.32 5.30 -19.54
CA HIS A 136 -0.59 4.04 -19.35
C HIS A 136 -0.67 3.54 -17.91
N VAL A 137 -0.52 4.43 -16.92
CA VAL A 137 -0.66 4.06 -15.50
C VAL A 137 -2.11 3.70 -15.19
N ARG A 138 -3.08 4.42 -15.77
CA ARG A 138 -4.51 4.12 -15.62
C ARG A 138 -4.85 2.73 -16.17
N GLN A 139 -4.33 2.39 -17.35
CA GLN A 139 -4.51 1.08 -17.96
C GLN A 139 -3.95 -0.06 -17.11
N LEU A 140 -2.81 0.12 -16.43
CA LEU A 140 -2.24 -0.91 -15.55
C LEU A 140 -3.17 -1.29 -14.39
N PHE A 141 -4.11 -0.43 -14.03
CA PHE A 141 -5.04 -0.63 -12.92
C PHE A 141 -6.51 -0.62 -13.37
N ASP A 142 -6.77 -0.93 -14.63
CA ASP A 142 -8.13 -1.02 -15.19
C ASP A 142 -8.99 0.24 -15.01
N LEU A 143 -8.35 1.41 -14.86
CA LEU A 143 -9.06 2.70 -14.86
C LEU A 143 -9.37 3.11 -16.31
N PRO A 144 -10.53 3.74 -16.56
CA PRO A 144 -10.88 4.20 -17.90
C PRO A 144 -9.86 5.23 -18.40
N HIS A 145 -9.71 5.39 -19.71
CA HIS A 145 -8.84 6.44 -20.23
C HIS A 145 -9.42 7.82 -19.90
N THR A 146 -8.54 8.75 -19.55
CA THR A 146 -8.89 10.16 -19.33
C THR A 146 -8.48 11.00 -20.54
N ALA A 147 -9.28 12.03 -20.83
CA ALA A 147 -8.93 13.09 -21.78
C ALA A 147 -8.21 14.27 -21.09
N GLU A 148 -8.11 14.25 -19.76
CA GLU A 148 -7.40 15.29 -19.01
C GLU A 148 -5.90 15.25 -19.33
N VAL A 149 -5.33 16.42 -19.60
CA VAL A 149 -3.91 16.57 -19.95
C VAL A 149 -3.18 17.25 -18.81
N PHE A 150 -2.01 16.74 -18.45
CA PHE A 150 -1.15 17.37 -17.46
C PHE A 150 -0.67 18.74 -17.96
N SER A 151 -1.22 19.82 -17.42
CA SER A 151 -0.77 21.18 -17.76
C SER A 151 0.57 21.46 -17.05
N ARG A 152 1.65 21.66 -17.83
CA ARG A 152 2.95 22.07 -17.26
C ARG A 152 2.91 23.47 -16.59
N VAL A 153 1.84 24.24 -16.83
CA VAL A 153 1.79 25.69 -16.58
C VAL A 153 1.34 26.04 -15.15
N GLU A 154 0.54 25.21 -14.49
CA GLU A 154 -0.02 25.57 -13.16
C GLU A 154 1.01 25.55 -12.01
N LYS A 155 2.03 24.69 -12.06
CA LYS A 155 3.02 24.57 -10.97
C LYS A 155 4.01 25.75 -10.89
N LEU A 156 4.23 26.50 -11.97
CA LEU A 156 5.06 27.72 -11.93
C LEU A 156 4.34 28.90 -11.26
N ASN A 157 3.00 28.97 -11.36
CA ASN A 157 2.24 30.10 -10.81
C ASN A 157 2.08 30.05 -9.28
N ARG A 158 2.17 28.87 -8.65
CA ARG A 158 2.17 28.78 -7.17
C ARG A 158 3.49 29.22 -6.53
N SER A 159 4.61 29.16 -7.27
CA SER A 159 5.93 29.56 -6.77
C SER A 159 6.18 31.08 -6.88
N TYR A 160 5.36 31.81 -7.63
CA TYR A 160 5.55 33.25 -7.88
C TYR A 160 4.34 34.05 -7.37
N SER A 161 4.05 33.97 -6.07
CA SER A 161 3.36 35.07 -5.39
C SER A 161 4.40 36.11 -5.01
N PRO A 162 4.43 37.31 -5.64
CA PRO A 162 5.31 38.38 -5.19
C PRO A 162 4.87 38.78 -3.79
N ARG A 163 5.76 38.67 -2.80
CA ARG A 163 5.53 39.28 -1.49
C ARG A 163 5.37 40.78 -1.73
N LYS A 164 4.18 41.32 -1.46
CA LYS A 164 3.95 42.77 -1.47
C LYS A 164 4.87 43.38 -0.41
N HIS A 165 5.90 44.09 -0.85
CA HIS A 165 6.65 44.99 0.00
C HIS A 165 5.76 46.22 0.23
N ASP A 166 5.22 46.34 1.44
CA ASP A 166 4.55 47.57 1.87
C ASP A 166 5.61 48.52 2.42
N SER A 167 5.94 49.54 1.63
CA SER A 167 6.83 50.63 2.02
C SER A 167 6.00 51.83 2.49
N GLY A 168 5.74 51.83 3.80
CA GLY A 168 5.69 52.98 4.70
C GLY A 168 4.93 54.24 4.29
N LYS A 169 4.05 54.68 5.18
CA LYS A 169 4.15 56.01 5.81
C LYS A 169 3.55 55.99 7.20
N GLN A 170 4.41 56.28 8.17
CA GLN A 170 4.02 56.72 9.51
C GLN A 170 3.25 58.02 9.38
N GLU A 171 2.13 58.13 10.10
CA GLU A 171 1.68 59.42 10.64
C GLU A 171 1.06 59.15 12.01
N GLU A 172 1.49 59.99 12.95
CA GLU A 172 1.26 59.88 14.37
C GLU A 172 -0.15 60.33 14.77
N ASN A 173 -0.59 59.75 15.89
CA ASN A 173 -1.09 60.45 17.08
C ASN A 173 -2.60 60.43 17.40
N CYS A 174 -2.78 60.08 18.68
CA CYS A 174 -3.76 60.55 19.65
C CYS A 174 -5.20 59.99 19.70
N GLN A 175 -5.49 59.46 20.90
CA GLN A 175 -6.77 59.41 21.64
C GLN A 175 -7.74 58.32 21.19
N GLY A 176 -8.31 57.46 22.02
CA GLY A 176 -8.42 57.34 23.48
C GLY A 176 -9.65 56.47 23.80
N ALA A 177 -9.75 56.01 25.06
CA ALA A 177 -10.90 55.34 25.72
C ALA A 177 -11.26 53.92 25.21
N ILE A 178 -10.99 52.86 25.98
CA ILE A 178 -11.84 52.34 27.08
C ILE A 178 -13.26 52.00 26.58
N MET A 179 -13.53 50.71 26.34
CA MET A 179 -14.27 49.85 27.26
C MET A 179 -13.98 48.39 26.96
#